data_AF-A0A7C5GUD4-F1
#
_entry.id   AF-A0A7C5GUD4-F1
#
_cell.length_a   1.000
_cell.length_b   1.000
_cell.length_c   1.000
_cell.angle_alpha   90.00
_cell.angle_beta   90.00
_cell.angle_gamma   90.00
#
_symmetry.space_group_name_H-M   'P 1'
#
loop_
_entity.id
_entity.type
_entity.pdbx_description
1 polymer ?
#
loop_
_entity_poly.entity_id
_entity_poly.type
_entity_poly.pdbx_seq_one_letter_code
_entity_poly.pdbx_strand_id
1 'polypeptide(L)'
;MKKLWMFIGDKQFWRGLEKDKYFKIKPSWDEDWGAKLAGKIGIYDPFFGYRVDEQILFCSGIIMTEPYITPDGWTLELFPKNSFEKPIETKKLFASFNKPVPEDKRFCVFSLDESEVEALCSCLKDRKLQEEFESLSRLGKMELGWEMMKSLFAERGCSDRESEEAIKILYHLISSAARSSTKGKKEFEAEYSKNIQYLEFLLHAENEEPDVWARLWERLLQACRLYFPGLSQIKKGKYIPPQEIHPPL
;
A
#
# COMPACT_ATOMS: atom_id res chain seq x y z
N MET A 1 -9.34 4.21 8.10
CA MET A 1 -8.37 4.80 9.05
C MET A 1 -7.00 4.24 8.73
N LYS A 2 -5.96 5.08 8.71
CA LYS A 2 -4.58 4.60 8.62
C LYS A 2 -4.20 3.97 9.97
N LYS A 3 -3.58 2.80 9.96
CA LYS A 3 -3.05 2.15 11.15
C LYS A 3 -1.55 1.95 10.95
N LEU A 4 -0.77 2.24 11.99
CA LEU A 4 0.64 1.88 12.06
C LEU A 4 0.77 0.69 12.98
N TRP A 5 1.48 -0.36 12.57
CA TRP A 5 1.76 -1.50 13.45
C TRP A 5 3.10 -1.36 14.13
N MET A 6 3.11 -1.50 15.45
CA MET A 6 4.33 -1.53 16.24
C MET A 6 4.66 -2.98 16.53
N PHE A 7 5.83 -3.42 16.05
CA PHE A 7 6.41 -4.69 16.41
C PHE A 7 7.50 -4.44 17.43
N ILE A 8 7.36 -5.03 18.62
CA ILE A 8 8.28 -4.87 19.74
C ILE A 8 8.95 -6.21 19.96
N GLY A 9 10.27 -6.23 19.96
CA GLY A 9 11.04 -7.44 20.29
C GLY A 9 12.43 -7.08 20.80
N ASP A 10 13.14 -8.04 21.36
CA ASP A 10 14.56 -7.89 21.71
C ASP A 10 15.48 -8.03 20.48
N LYS A 11 16.78 -7.86 20.67
CA LYS A 11 17.78 -8.06 19.61
C LYS A 11 17.77 -9.47 19.01
N GLN A 12 17.37 -10.51 19.74
CA GLN A 12 17.32 -11.87 19.20
C GLN A 12 16.12 -12.05 18.27
N PHE A 13 14.97 -11.48 18.61
CA PHE A 13 13.78 -11.50 17.78
C PHE A 13 14.07 -10.89 16.40
N TRP A 14 14.80 -9.78 16.36
CA TRP A 14 15.14 -9.07 15.13
C TRP A 14 16.38 -9.60 14.39
N ARG A 15 16.93 -10.75 14.81
CA ARG A 15 18.11 -11.33 14.17
C ARG A 15 17.80 -11.73 12.73
N GLY A 16 18.64 -11.30 11.79
CA GLY A 16 18.49 -11.60 10.36
C GLY A 16 17.55 -10.64 9.61
N LEU A 17 17.06 -9.58 10.27
CA LEU A 17 16.37 -8.49 9.57
C LEU A 17 17.37 -7.74 8.69
N GLU A 18 17.03 -7.62 7.41
CA GLU A 18 17.81 -6.90 6.41
C GLU A 18 16.91 -5.94 5.63
N LYS A 19 17.45 -4.79 5.26
CA LYS A 19 16.74 -3.81 4.43
C LYS A 19 16.44 -4.41 3.05
N ASP A 20 15.23 -4.13 2.55
CA ASP A 20 14.73 -4.57 1.25
C ASP A 20 14.69 -6.09 1.06
N LYS A 21 14.57 -6.85 2.15
CA LYS A 21 14.38 -8.31 2.14
C LYS A 21 13.20 -8.73 3.00
N TYR A 22 12.50 -9.78 2.58
CA TYR A 22 11.45 -10.38 3.38
C TYR A 22 11.99 -10.87 4.72
N PHE A 23 11.32 -10.47 5.79
CA PHE A 23 11.60 -10.90 7.15
C PHE A 23 10.38 -11.62 7.70
N LYS A 24 10.51 -12.94 7.90
CA LYS A 24 9.46 -13.76 8.49
C LYS A 24 9.55 -13.68 10.01
N ILE A 25 8.45 -13.27 10.65
CA ILE A 25 8.37 -13.27 12.12
C ILE A 25 8.36 -14.72 12.61
N LYS A 26 9.15 -15.02 13.65
CA LYS A 26 9.18 -16.36 14.24
C LYS A 26 7.76 -16.78 14.67
N PRO A 27 7.26 -17.96 14.24
CA PRO A 27 5.93 -18.42 14.61
C PRO A 27 5.73 -18.52 16.13
N SER A 28 4.51 -18.27 16.59
CA SER A 28 4.12 -18.42 18.00
C SER A 28 2.68 -18.90 18.15
N TRP A 29 2.44 -19.75 19.15
CA TRP A 29 1.12 -20.18 19.59
C TRP A 29 0.55 -19.33 20.73
N ASP A 30 1.21 -18.23 21.09
CA ASP A 30 0.67 -17.28 22.07
C ASP A 30 -0.75 -16.84 21.62
N GLU A 31 -1.76 -17.10 22.44
CA GLU A 31 -3.15 -16.81 22.11
C GLU A 31 -3.38 -15.30 21.91
N ASP A 32 -2.64 -14.45 22.64
CA ASP A 32 -2.65 -13.01 22.44
C ASP A 32 -2.09 -12.64 21.05
N TRP A 33 -1.11 -13.40 20.57
CA TRP A 33 -0.51 -13.20 19.25
C TRP A 33 -1.50 -13.53 18.15
N GLY A 34 -2.15 -14.69 18.22
CA GLY A 34 -3.21 -15.07 17.29
C GLY A 34 -4.38 -14.08 17.29
N ALA A 35 -4.88 -13.69 18.47
CA ALA A 35 -6.03 -12.79 18.60
C ALA A 35 -5.76 -11.33 18.18
N LYS A 36 -4.52 -10.84 18.34
CA LYS A 36 -4.12 -9.49 17.90
C LYS A 36 -3.91 -9.42 16.40
N LEU A 37 -3.45 -10.51 15.80
CA LEU A 37 -3.17 -10.59 14.38
C LEU A 37 -4.42 -10.90 13.54
N ALA A 38 -5.22 -11.89 13.97
CA ALA A 38 -6.34 -12.39 13.20
C ALA A 38 -7.35 -11.29 12.85
N GLY A 39 -7.50 -11.01 11.55
CA GLY A 39 -8.51 -10.11 11.00
C GLY A 39 -8.27 -8.61 11.22
N LYS A 40 -7.12 -8.19 11.78
CA LYS A 40 -6.85 -6.78 12.07
C LYS A 40 -5.70 -6.20 11.26
N ILE A 41 -4.67 -6.99 10.98
CA ILE A 41 -3.51 -6.56 10.18
C ILE A 41 -3.83 -6.74 8.70
N GLY A 42 -3.69 -5.67 7.92
CA GLY A 42 -3.81 -5.70 6.46
C GLY A 42 -2.46 -5.93 5.77
N ILE A 43 -2.51 -6.55 4.59
CA ILE A 43 -1.39 -6.52 3.65
C ILE A 43 -1.10 -5.06 3.30
N TYR A 44 0.19 -4.72 3.25
CA TYR A 44 0.73 -3.40 2.98
C TYR A 44 0.49 -2.34 4.05
N ASP A 45 -0.05 -2.72 5.20
CA ASP A 45 -0.07 -1.81 6.35
C ASP A 45 1.37 -1.44 6.75
N PRO A 46 1.63 -0.16 7.07
CA PRO A 46 2.94 0.28 7.53
C PRO A 46 3.24 -0.27 8.93
N PHE A 47 4.53 -0.52 9.19
CA PHE A 47 5.00 -0.93 10.50
C PHE A 47 6.27 -0.20 10.92
N PHE A 48 6.48 -0.11 12.24
CA PHE A 48 7.77 0.19 12.86
C PHE A 48 8.24 -0.97 13.73
N GLY A 49 9.55 -1.25 13.63
CA GLY A 49 10.25 -2.18 14.50
C GLY A 49 10.89 -1.46 15.68
N TYR A 50 10.60 -1.97 16.86
CA TYR A 50 11.06 -1.45 18.13
C TYR A 50 11.90 -2.50 18.87
N ARG A 51 13.06 -2.06 19.38
CA ARG A 51 13.91 -2.85 20.26
C ARG A 51 13.67 -2.47 21.70
N VAL A 52 13.16 -3.42 22.49
CA VAL A 52 12.79 -3.17 23.89
C VAL A 52 14.00 -3.05 24.81
N ASP A 53 15.05 -3.83 24.55
CA ASP A 53 16.31 -3.84 25.30
C ASP A 53 17.10 -2.54 25.14
N GLU A 54 17.07 -1.96 23.94
CA GLU A 54 17.75 -0.70 23.61
C GLU A 54 16.81 0.53 23.75
N GLN A 55 15.50 0.29 23.89
CA GLN A 55 14.43 1.28 23.88
C GLN A 55 14.41 2.21 22.66
N ILE A 56 14.62 1.66 21.47
CA ILE A 56 14.75 2.42 20.22
C ILE A 56 13.78 1.93 19.13
N LEU A 57 13.29 2.86 18.31
CA LEU A 57 12.81 2.53 16.97
C LEU A 57 14.03 2.41 16.06
N PHE A 58 14.13 1.30 15.34
CA PHE A 58 15.32 1.01 14.53
C PHE A 58 15.02 0.67 13.07
N CYS A 59 13.79 0.28 12.74
CA CYS A 59 13.40 0.03 11.36
C CYS A 59 11.94 0.37 11.09
N SER A 60 11.61 0.46 9.81
CA SER A 60 10.27 0.67 9.31
C SER A 60 10.06 -0.09 8.01
N GLY A 61 8.80 -0.35 7.66
CA GLY A 61 8.46 -1.05 6.44
C GLY A 61 6.97 -1.25 6.25
N ILE A 62 6.63 -2.24 5.44
CA ILE A 62 5.25 -2.66 5.17
C ILE A 62 5.08 -4.15 5.44
N ILE A 63 3.86 -4.56 5.76
CA ILE A 63 3.49 -5.96 5.95
C ILE A 63 3.21 -6.60 4.59
N MET A 64 3.69 -7.81 4.33
CA MET A 64 3.58 -8.44 3.00
C MET A 64 2.57 -9.56 2.92
N THR A 65 2.19 -10.14 4.07
CA THR A 65 1.20 -11.21 4.12
C THR A 65 0.17 -10.89 5.18
N GLU A 66 -1.06 -11.36 4.98
CA GLU A 66 -1.97 -11.52 6.10
C GLU A 66 -1.36 -12.50 7.11
N PRO A 67 -1.72 -12.40 8.40
CA PRO A 67 -1.36 -13.43 9.37
C PRO A 67 -1.83 -14.81 8.93
N TYR A 68 -0.93 -15.79 9.00
CA TYR A 68 -1.21 -17.17 8.60
C TYR A 68 -0.67 -18.18 9.62
N ILE A 69 -1.25 -19.38 9.62
CA ILE A 69 -0.89 -20.48 10.54
C ILE A 69 0.16 -21.39 9.88
N THR A 70 1.16 -21.78 10.66
CA THR A 70 2.11 -22.86 10.36
C THR A 70 2.01 -23.95 11.43
N PRO A 71 2.65 -25.13 11.25
CA PRO A 71 2.71 -26.13 12.33
C PRO A 71 3.30 -25.59 13.65
N ASP A 72 4.15 -24.56 13.57
CA ASP A 72 4.81 -23.93 14.72
C ASP A 72 4.04 -22.72 15.29
N GLY A 73 2.89 -22.37 14.70
CA GLY A 73 2.01 -21.29 15.15
C GLY A 73 1.76 -20.19 14.12
N TRP A 74 1.16 -19.10 14.60
CA TRP A 74 0.84 -17.92 13.79
C TRP A 74 2.10 -17.14 13.42
N THR A 75 2.17 -16.66 12.19
CA THR A 75 3.28 -15.87 11.65
C THR A 75 2.77 -14.90 10.59
N LEU A 76 3.64 -14.01 10.14
CA LEU A 76 3.46 -13.12 9.00
C LEU A 76 4.83 -12.69 8.49
N GLU A 77 4.84 -12.05 7.32
CA GLU A 77 6.05 -11.55 6.69
C GLU A 77 6.05 -10.03 6.61
N LEU A 78 7.20 -9.45 6.93
CA LEU A 78 7.49 -8.03 6.88
C LEU A 78 8.44 -7.73 5.73
N PHE A 79 8.33 -6.54 5.16
CA PHE A 79 9.31 -6.00 4.23
C PHE A 79 9.88 -4.70 4.80
N PRO A 80 11.04 -4.74 5.46
CA PRO A 80 11.72 -3.57 5.99
C PRO A 80 12.21 -2.69 4.83
N LYS A 81 11.73 -1.45 4.76
CA LYS A 81 12.15 -0.46 3.75
C LYS A 81 13.23 0.46 4.28
N ASN A 82 13.24 0.72 5.58
CA ASN A 82 14.22 1.58 6.20
C ASN A 82 14.82 0.91 7.44
N SER A 83 16.12 1.11 7.60
CA SER A 83 16.82 0.88 8.87
C SER A 83 17.37 2.23 9.28
N PHE A 84 16.89 2.76 10.39
CA PHE A 84 17.26 4.11 10.81
C PHE A 84 18.75 4.15 11.13
N GLU A 85 19.50 4.94 10.36
CA GLU A 85 20.95 5.12 10.58
C GLU A 85 21.26 5.61 12.00
N LYS A 86 20.36 6.42 12.55
CA LYS A 86 20.33 6.81 13.95
C LYS A 86 19.00 6.32 14.54
N PRO A 87 19.02 5.23 15.32
CA PRO A 87 17.81 4.75 15.96
C PRO A 87 17.21 5.82 16.88
N ILE A 88 15.88 5.86 16.94
CA ILE A 88 15.17 6.90 17.65
C ILE A 88 14.92 6.44 19.08
N GLU A 89 15.54 7.10 20.06
CA GLU A 89 15.33 6.80 21.48
C GLU A 89 13.89 7.12 21.91
N THR A 90 13.25 6.18 22.60
CA THR A 90 11.81 6.27 22.95
C THR A 90 11.54 6.22 24.45
N LYS A 91 12.53 6.51 25.30
CA LYS A 91 12.44 6.39 26.78
C LYS A 91 11.19 7.03 27.43
N LYS A 92 10.52 7.98 26.75
CA LYS A 92 9.31 8.68 27.23
C LYS A 92 8.00 8.30 26.50
N LEU A 93 8.11 7.48 25.48
CA LEU A 93 7.10 7.29 24.45
C LEU A 93 5.94 6.39 24.96
N PHE A 94 6.27 5.25 25.55
CA PHE A 94 5.27 4.30 26.04
C PHE A 94 4.62 4.71 27.36
N ALA A 95 5.21 5.66 28.10
CA ALA A 95 4.53 6.28 29.23
C ALA A 95 3.34 7.15 28.79
N SER A 96 3.33 7.58 27.52
CA SER A 96 2.28 8.45 26.95
C SER A 96 1.19 7.66 26.23
N PHE A 97 1.45 6.41 25.87
CA PHE A 97 0.45 5.49 25.34
C PHE A 97 -0.12 4.67 26.49
N ASN A 98 -1.44 4.56 26.61
CA ASN A 98 -2.11 3.64 27.56
C ASN A 98 -1.90 2.14 27.20
N LYS A 99 -0.76 1.80 26.60
CA LYS A 99 -0.35 0.49 26.12
C LYS A 99 0.97 0.16 26.79
N PRO A 100 0.96 -0.45 27.98
CA PRO A 100 2.20 -0.84 28.64
C PRO A 100 2.94 -1.82 27.73
N VAL A 101 4.22 -1.52 27.45
CA VAL A 101 5.13 -2.50 26.84
C VAL A 101 5.38 -3.54 27.92
N PRO A 102 4.96 -4.80 27.74
CA PRO A 102 5.16 -5.80 28.78
C PRO A 102 6.65 -6.07 28.90
N GLU A 103 7.25 -5.74 30.05
CA GLU A 103 8.68 -5.95 30.31
C GLU A 103 9.06 -7.45 30.24
N ASP A 104 8.11 -8.34 30.51
CA ASP A 104 8.31 -9.80 30.50
C ASP A 104 8.01 -10.50 29.15
N LYS A 105 7.46 -9.79 28.15
CA LYS A 105 7.19 -10.40 26.85
C LYS A 105 8.38 -10.20 25.92
N ARG A 106 8.98 -11.31 25.48
CA ARG A 106 10.04 -11.33 24.44
C ARG A 106 9.62 -10.63 23.15
N PHE A 107 8.32 -10.53 22.90
CA PHE A 107 7.75 -9.89 21.74
C PHE A 107 6.30 -9.43 21.99
N CYS A 108 5.91 -8.28 21.42
CA CYS A 108 4.55 -7.74 21.48
C CYS A 108 4.21 -6.98 20.20
N VAL A 109 2.94 -7.00 19.81
CA VAL A 109 2.40 -6.16 18.72
C VAL A 109 1.18 -5.39 19.18
N PHE A 110 1.05 -4.17 18.68
CA PHE A 110 -0.19 -3.39 18.73
C PHE A 110 -0.25 -2.41 17.56
N SER A 111 -1.47 -1.99 17.25
CA SER A 111 -1.71 -0.90 16.30
C SER A 111 -1.67 0.45 17.01
N LEU A 112 -1.14 1.46 16.34
CA LEU A 112 -1.33 2.87 16.63
C LEU A 112 -2.34 3.44 15.62
N ASP A 113 -3.38 4.12 16.11
CA ASP A 113 -4.26 4.91 15.26
C ASP A 113 -3.62 6.25 14.85
N GLU A 114 -4.29 7.01 13.99
CA GLU A 114 -3.78 8.27 13.46
C GLU A 114 -3.44 9.29 14.57
N SER A 115 -4.25 9.38 15.62
CA SER A 115 -3.98 10.28 16.75
C SER A 115 -2.78 9.82 17.59
N GLU A 116 -2.62 8.51 17.74
CA GLU A 116 -1.46 7.94 18.44
C GLU A 116 -0.17 8.08 17.61
N VAL A 117 -0.25 8.00 16.28
CA VAL A 117 0.89 8.28 15.38
C VAL A 117 1.28 9.76 15.41
N GLU A 118 0.31 10.67 15.42
CA GLU A 118 0.58 12.11 15.59
C GLU A 118 1.25 12.40 16.93
N ALA A 119 0.78 11.76 18.01
CA ALA A 119 1.39 11.85 19.33
C ALA A 119 2.82 11.29 19.34
N LEU A 120 3.05 10.13 18.69
CA LEU A 120 4.38 9.54 18.51
C LEU A 120 5.36 10.53 17.89
N CYS A 121 4.99 11.11 16.74
CA CYS A 121 5.82 12.06 16.01
C CYS A 121 6.08 13.35 16.81
N SER A 122 5.06 13.83 17.53
CA SER A 122 5.14 15.02 18.36
C SER A 122 6.03 14.84 19.59
N CYS A 123 5.90 13.71 20.30
CA CYS A 123 6.72 13.37 21.47
C CYS A 123 8.21 13.25 21.11
N LEU A 124 8.51 12.72 19.92
CA LEU A 124 9.86 12.57 19.42
C LEU A 124 10.41 13.85 18.78
N LYS A 125 9.55 14.86 18.57
CA LYS A 125 9.85 16.08 17.80
C LYS A 125 10.51 15.76 16.45
N ASP A 126 10.11 14.64 15.86
CA ASP A 126 10.78 14.07 14.69
C ASP A 126 9.86 14.13 13.47
N ARG A 127 9.98 15.22 12.71
CA ARG A 127 9.29 15.39 11.43
C ARG A 127 9.63 14.29 10.43
N LYS A 128 10.85 13.73 10.48
CA LYS A 128 11.26 12.67 9.56
C LYS A 128 10.44 11.40 9.79
N LEU A 129 10.04 11.13 11.04
CA LEU A 129 9.22 9.96 11.36
C LEU A 129 7.80 10.08 10.77
N GLN A 130 7.23 11.29 10.79
CA GLN A 130 5.95 11.56 10.13
C GLN A 130 6.06 11.40 8.61
N GLU A 131 7.10 11.99 8.01
CA GLU A 131 7.37 11.86 6.57
C GLU A 131 7.59 10.39 6.17
N GLU A 132 8.29 9.62 7.01
CA GLU A 132 8.49 8.18 6.85
C GLU A 132 7.16 7.42 6.89
N PHE A 133 6.30 7.68 7.88
CA PHE A 133 4.99 7.04 7.97
C PHE A 133 4.10 7.35 6.75
N GLU A 134 4.09 8.60 6.30
CA GLU A 134 3.36 9.01 5.10
C GLU A 134 3.93 8.37 3.83
N SER A 135 5.25 8.23 3.76
CA SER A 135 5.96 7.54 2.67
C SER A 135 5.57 6.07 2.61
N LEU A 136 5.61 5.35 3.74
CA LEU A 136 5.22 3.95 3.82
C LEU A 136 3.73 3.73 3.54
N SER A 137 2.88 4.63 4.04
CA SER A 137 1.45 4.60 3.72
C SER A 137 1.18 4.79 2.23
N ARG A 138 2.01 5.61 1.55
CA ARG A 138 1.95 5.78 0.09
C ARG A 138 2.42 4.52 -0.62
N LEU A 139 3.57 4.00 -0.22
CA LEU A 139 4.13 2.77 -0.77
C LEU A 139 3.13 1.62 -0.66
N GLY A 140 2.51 1.42 0.51
CA GLY A 140 1.56 0.34 0.69
C GLY A 140 0.33 0.44 -0.21
N LYS A 141 -0.18 1.66 -0.44
CA LYS A 141 -1.22 1.89 -1.45
C LYS A 141 -0.72 1.59 -2.86
N MET A 142 0.53 1.95 -3.17
CA MET A 142 1.10 1.65 -4.48
C MET A 142 1.18 0.15 -4.69
N GLU A 143 1.73 -0.61 -3.76
CA GLU A 143 1.79 -2.08 -3.86
C GLU A 143 0.40 -2.71 -4.01
N LEU A 144 -0.60 -2.24 -3.23
CA LEU A 144 -1.98 -2.70 -3.38
C LEU A 144 -2.55 -2.41 -4.78
N GLY A 145 -2.35 -1.19 -5.28
CA GLY A 145 -2.78 -0.80 -6.62
C GLY A 145 -2.10 -1.64 -7.70
N TRP A 146 -0.82 -2.00 -7.50
CA TRP A 146 -0.07 -2.85 -8.41
C TRP A 146 -0.62 -4.29 -8.46
N GLU A 147 -0.85 -4.92 -7.30
CA GLU A 147 -1.46 -6.26 -7.24
C GLU A 147 -2.86 -6.28 -7.85
N MET A 148 -3.67 -5.26 -7.58
CA MET A 148 -4.99 -5.14 -8.19
C MET A 148 -4.90 -5.10 -9.73
N MET A 149 -3.96 -4.32 -10.28
CA MET A 149 -3.76 -4.27 -11.74
C MET A 149 -3.27 -5.62 -12.28
N LYS A 150 -2.29 -6.26 -11.64
CA LYS A 150 -1.82 -7.59 -12.07
C LYS A 150 -2.93 -8.65 -12.05
N SER A 151 -3.77 -8.66 -11.02
CA SER A 151 -4.94 -9.54 -10.96
C SER A 151 -5.89 -9.28 -12.10
N LEU A 152 -6.19 -8.01 -12.40
CA LEU A 152 -7.06 -7.64 -13.52
C LEU A 152 -6.47 -8.07 -14.86
N PHE A 153 -5.18 -7.86 -15.09
CA PHE A 153 -4.52 -8.28 -16.33
C PHE A 153 -4.49 -9.81 -16.47
N ALA A 154 -4.22 -10.53 -15.39
CA ALA A 154 -4.24 -11.99 -15.36
C ALA A 154 -5.66 -12.55 -15.61
N GLU A 155 -6.70 -11.95 -15.03
CA GLU A 155 -8.12 -12.29 -15.29
C GLU A 155 -8.47 -12.16 -16.79
N ARG A 156 -7.79 -11.27 -17.51
CA ARG A 156 -7.95 -11.07 -18.96
C ARG A 156 -6.99 -11.91 -19.80
N GLY A 157 -6.10 -12.68 -19.19
CA GLY A 157 -5.11 -13.48 -19.91
C GLY A 157 -3.99 -12.66 -20.55
N CYS A 158 -3.78 -11.42 -20.10
CA CYS A 158 -2.69 -10.59 -20.60
C CYS A 158 -1.33 -11.21 -20.26
N SER A 159 -0.40 -11.16 -21.20
CA SER A 159 1.01 -11.41 -20.98
C SER A 159 1.67 -10.30 -20.15
N ASP A 160 2.88 -10.56 -19.63
CA ASP A 160 3.69 -9.55 -18.93
C ASP A 160 3.92 -8.31 -19.80
N ARG A 161 4.16 -8.51 -21.10
CA ARG A 161 4.38 -7.43 -22.06
C ARG A 161 3.14 -6.57 -22.26
N GLU A 162 1.98 -7.19 -22.39
CA GLU A 162 0.69 -6.46 -22.51
C GLU A 162 0.39 -5.70 -21.22
N SER A 163 0.66 -6.31 -20.06
CA SER A 163 0.52 -5.67 -18.75
C SER A 163 1.39 -4.42 -18.62
N GLU A 164 2.67 -4.50 -18.99
CA GLU A 164 3.58 -3.36 -18.98
C GLU A 164 3.10 -2.21 -19.88
N GLU A 165 2.59 -2.54 -21.07
CA GLU A 165 2.09 -1.54 -22.01
C GLU A 165 0.77 -0.93 -21.54
N ALA A 166 -0.13 -1.73 -20.98
CA ALA A 166 -1.38 -1.28 -20.38
C ALA A 166 -1.13 -0.27 -19.26
N ILE A 167 -0.14 -0.51 -18.38
CA ILE A 167 0.24 0.44 -17.31
C ILE A 167 0.68 1.79 -17.88
N LYS A 168 1.48 1.79 -18.96
CA LYS A 168 1.95 3.04 -19.59
C LYS A 168 0.77 3.82 -20.15
N ILE A 169 -0.18 3.15 -20.81
CA ILE A 169 -1.38 3.77 -21.35
C ILE A 169 -2.25 4.32 -20.23
N LEU A 170 -2.49 3.54 -19.18
CA LEU A 170 -3.24 3.97 -17.99
C LEU A 170 -2.61 5.22 -17.35
N TYR A 171 -1.29 5.23 -17.18
CA TYR A 171 -0.57 6.40 -16.68
C TYR A 171 -0.76 7.61 -17.61
N HIS A 172 -0.64 7.42 -18.92
CA HIS A 172 -0.80 8.50 -19.91
C HIS A 172 -2.22 9.06 -19.91
N LEU A 173 -3.24 8.20 -19.89
CA LEU A 173 -4.66 8.58 -19.82
C LEU A 173 -4.96 9.41 -18.56
N ILE A 174 -4.47 8.95 -17.41
CA ILE A 174 -4.70 9.64 -16.13
C ILE A 174 -3.93 10.96 -16.07
N SER A 175 -2.64 10.97 -16.45
CA SER A 175 -1.82 12.18 -16.42
C SER A 175 -2.27 13.24 -17.43
N SER A 176 -2.76 12.83 -18.60
CA SER A 176 -3.29 13.73 -19.62
C SER A 176 -4.62 14.34 -19.20
N ALA A 177 -5.50 13.58 -18.54
CA ALA A 177 -6.73 14.11 -17.96
C ALA A 177 -6.47 15.20 -16.91
N ALA A 178 -5.36 15.12 -16.15
CA ALA A 178 -4.95 16.17 -15.20
C ALA A 178 -4.43 17.45 -15.88
N ARG A 179 -4.02 17.39 -17.15
CA ARG A 179 -3.36 18.48 -17.89
C ARG A 179 -4.23 19.13 -18.96
N SER A 180 -5.53 18.80 -19.00
CA SER A 180 -6.47 19.18 -20.07
C SER A 180 -6.71 20.69 -20.24
N SER A 181 -6.04 21.55 -19.47
CA SER A 181 -6.12 23.01 -19.58
C SER A 181 -5.27 23.60 -20.73
N THR A 182 -4.40 22.81 -21.38
CA THR A 182 -3.39 23.34 -22.34
C THR A 182 -3.48 22.80 -23.77
N LYS A 183 -4.07 21.63 -24.03
CA LYS A 183 -4.29 21.08 -25.39
C LYS A 183 -5.67 21.45 -25.92
N GLY A 184 -5.80 21.64 -27.23
CA GLY A 184 -7.09 21.85 -27.89
C GLY A 184 -8.03 20.68 -27.63
N LYS A 185 -9.28 20.96 -27.20
CA LYS A 185 -10.27 19.97 -26.75
C LYS A 185 -10.42 18.77 -27.71
N LYS A 186 -10.44 19.01 -29.02
CA LYS A 186 -10.60 17.96 -30.06
C LYS A 186 -9.39 17.03 -30.20
N GLU A 187 -8.17 17.58 -30.10
CA GLU A 187 -6.94 16.78 -30.18
C GLU A 187 -6.79 15.90 -28.94
N PHE A 188 -7.15 16.43 -27.77
CA PHE A 188 -7.22 15.67 -26.53
C PHE A 188 -8.23 14.51 -26.62
N GLU A 189 -9.45 14.77 -27.11
CA GLU A 189 -10.49 13.74 -27.26
C GLU A 189 -10.07 12.62 -28.24
N ALA A 190 -9.42 12.96 -29.36
CA ALA A 190 -8.93 11.98 -30.32
C ALA A 190 -7.79 11.12 -29.75
N GLU A 191 -6.81 11.73 -29.08
CA GLU A 191 -5.71 11.03 -28.42
C GLU A 191 -6.22 10.14 -27.27
N TYR A 192 -7.17 10.64 -26.49
CA TYR A 192 -7.79 9.90 -25.39
C TYR A 192 -8.53 8.66 -25.93
N SER A 193 -9.37 8.83 -26.94
CA SER A 193 -10.13 7.73 -27.55
C SER A 193 -9.23 6.63 -28.12
N LYS A 194 -8.14 7.02 -28.80
CA LYS A 194 -7.15 6.06 -29.33
C LYS A 194 -6.49 5.23 -28.23
N ASN A 195 -6.16 5.86 -27.11
CA ASN A 195 -5.54 5.18 -25.97
C ASN A 195 -6.53 4.24 -25.26
N ILE A 196 -7.81 4.61 -25.18
CA ILE A 196 -8.86 3.71 -24.66
C ILE A 196 -9.01 2.48 -25.55
N GLN A 197 -9.13 2.66 -26.87
CA GLN A 197 -9.23 1.54 -27.81
C GLN A 197 -8.01 0.62 -27.76
N TYR A 198 -6.81 1.19 -27.63
CA TYR A 198 -5.60 0.38 -27.52
C TYR A 198 -5.53 -0.37 -26.18
N LEU A 199 -6.02 0.24 -25.10
CA LEU A 199 -6.15 -0.44 -23.82
C LEU A 199 -7.19 -1.59 -23.89
N GLU A 200 -8.33 -1.37 -24.53
CA GLU A 200 -9.33 -2.42 -24.77
C GLU A 200 -8.71 -3.60 -25.53
N PHE A 201 -7.92 -3.33 -26.57
CA PHE A 201 -7.16 -4.35 -27.31
C PHE A 201 -6.21 -5.16 -26.41
N LEU A 202 -5.39 -4.47 -25.59
CA LEU A 202 -4.45 -5.14 -24.69
C LEU A 202 -5.14 -5.98 -23.60
N LEU A 203 -6.35 -5.57 -23.20
CA LEU A 203 -7.17 -6.28 -22.22
C LEU A 203 -8.11 -7.31 -22.87
N HIS A 204 -7.99 -7.55 -24.18
CA HIS A 204 -8.86 -8.42 -24.97
C HIS A 204 -10.35 -8.11 -24.75
N ALA A 205 -10.70 -6.83 -24.65
CA ALA A 205 -12.02 -6.34 -24.28
C ALA A 205 -12.79 -5.69 -25.44
N GLU A 206 -12.29 -5.79 -26.68
CA GLU A 206 -12.84 -5.05 -27.84
C GLU A 206 -14.29 -5.44 -28.19
N ASN A 207 -14.73 -6.63 -27.80
CA ASN A 207 -16.06 -7.15 -28.09
C ASN A 207 -16.92 -7.31 -26.82
N GLU A 208 -16.48 -6.73 -25.69
CA GLU A 208 -17.23 -6.81 -24.44
C GLU A 208 -18.48 -5.95 -24.48
N GLU A 209 -19.51 -6.39 -23.75
CA GLU A 209 -20.69 -5.56 -23.55
C GLU A 209 -20.32 -4.27 -22.81
N PRO A 210 -20.95 -3.12 -23.12
CA PRO A 210 -20.61 -1.84 -22.51
C PRO A 210 -20.61 -1.85 -20.98
N ASP A 211 -21.50 -2.63 -20.36
CA ASP A 211 -21.58 -2.76 -18.90
C ASP A 211 -20.44 -3.59 -18.31
N VAL A 212 -19.97 -4.61 -19.04
CA VAL A 212 -18.81 -5.42 -18.63
C VAL A 212 -17.55 -4.57 -18.70
N TRP A 213 -17.38 -3.82 -19.80
CA TRP A 213 -16.29 -2.88 -19.97
C TRP A 213 -16.30 -1.78 -18.89
N ALA A 214 -17.45 -1.16 -18.62
CA ALA A 214 -17.57 -0.12 -17.60
C ALA A 214 -17.14 -0.62 -16.20
N ARG A 215 -17.48 -1.87 -15.83
CA ARG A 215 -17.06 -2.47 -14.56
C ARG A 215 -15.55 -2.74 -14.51
N LEU A 216 -14.98 -3.31 -15.57
CA LEU A 216 -13.53 -3.53 -15.68
C LEU A 216 -12.79 -2.20 -15.56
N TRP A 217 -13.29 -1.20 -16.24
CA TRP A 217 -12.72 0.13 -16.26
C TRP A 217 -12.73 0.82 -14.90
N GLU A 218 -13.83 0.77 -14.15
CA GLU A 218 -13.87 1.32 -12.79
C GLU A 218 -12.89 0.58 -11.86
N ARG A 219 -12.75 -0.75 -11.98
CA ARG A 219 -11.75 -1.53 -11.22
C ARG A 219 -10.32 -1.09 -11.55
N LEU A 220 -10.00 -0.87 -12.84
CA LEU A 220 -8.71 -0.35 -13.27
C LEU A 220 -8.44 1.04 -12.72
N LEU A 221 -9.43 1.94 -12.75
CA LEU A 221 -9.30 3.28 -12.18
C LEU A 221 -9.09 3.26 -10.67
N GLN A 222 -9.76 2.37 -9.94
CA GLN A 222 -9.53 2.18 -8.51
C GLN A 222 -8.09 1.74 -8.24
N ALA A 223 -7.59 0.74 -8.97
CA ALA A 223 -6.22 0.27 -8.86
C ALA A 223 -5.20 1.38 -9.20
N CYS A 224 -5.43 2.14 -10.27
CA CYS A 224 -4.58 3.25 -10.67
C CYS A 224 -4.60 4.42 -9.68
N ARG A 225 -5.73 4.73 -9.03
CA ARG A 225 -5.79 5.77 -7.99
C ARG A 225 -4.93 5.43 -6.78
N LEU A 226 -4.79 4.14 -6.48
CA LEU A 226 -3.89 3.64 -5.44
C LEU A 226 -2.43 3.66 -5.90
N TYR A 227 -2.16 3.21 -7.12
CA TYR A 227 -0.81 3.13 -7.69
C TYR A 227 -0.20 4.49 -8.06
N PHE A 228 -1.02 5.45 -8.47
CA PHE A 228 -0.61 6.81 -8.82
C PHE A 228 -1.23 7.84 -7.85
N PRO A 229 -0.82 7.87 -6.57
CA PRO A 229 -1.46 8.71 -5.55
C PRO A 229 -1.31 10.22 -5.81
N GLY A 230 -0.32 10.63 -6.61
CA GLY A 230 -0.17 12.03 -7.05
C GLY A 230 -1.17 12.45 -8.13
N LEU A 231 -1.83 11.49 -8.79
CA LEU A 231 -2.79 11.73 -9.86
C LEU A 231 -4.26 11.55 -9.38
N SER A 232 -4.48 11.09 -8.15
CA SER A 232 -5.83 10.86 -7.59
C SER A 232 -6.58 12.14 -7.20
N GLN A 233 -5.97 13.32 -7.34
CA GLN A 233 -6.63 14.63 -7.16
C GLN A 233 -7.43 15.09 -8.40
N ILE A 234 -7.46 14.29 -9.47
CA ILE A 234 -8.38 14.50 -10.58
C ILE A 234 -9.78 14.35 -10.01
N LYS A 235 -10.42 15.50 -9.70
CA LYS A 235 -11.81 15.60 -9.27
C LYS A 235 -12.67 14.74 -10.22
N LYS A 236 -13.84 14.33 -9.75
CA LYS A 236 -14.98 13.81 -10.53
C LYS A 236 -15.42 14.70 -11.73
N GLY A 237 -14.59 15.63 -12.21
CA GLY A 237 -14.83 16.49 -13.35
C GLY A 237 -14.44 15.78 -14.63
N LYS A 238 -15.47 15.37 -15.39
CA LYS A 238 -15.42 14.99 -16.80
C LYS A 238 -14.58 13.75 -17.09
N TYR A 239 -14.88 12.71 -16.34
CA TYR A 239 -14.77 11.37 -16.90
C TYR A 239 -15.84 11.27 -17.99
N ILE A 240 -15.44 11.14 -19.26
CA ILE A 240 -16.37 10.73 -20.32
C ILE A 240 -16.47 9.22 -20.17
N PRO A 241 -17.57 8.66 -19.61
CA PRO A 241 -17.74 7.21 -19.60
C PRO A 241 -17.62 6.68 -21.04
N PRO A 242 -17.09 5.46 -21.27
CA PRO A 242 -16.96 4.89 -22.61
C PRO A 242 -18.26 4.96 -23.45
N GLN A 243 -19.40 4.92 -22.76
CA GLN A 243 -20.75 5.09 -23.30
C GLN A 243 -20.96 6.40 -24.09
N GLU A 244 -20.19 7.46 -23.80
CA GLU A 244 -20.23 8.75 -24.49
C GLU A 244 -19.21 8.86 -25.64
N ILE A 245 -18.35 7.85 -25.85
CA ILE A 245 -17.30 7.82 -26.88
C ILE A 245 -17.76 7.08 -28.16
N HIS A 246 -18.83 6.27 -28.07
CA HIS A 246 -19.43 5.68 -29.26
C HIS A 246 -20.31 6.73 -29.96
N PRO A 247 -19.98 7.17 -31.20
CA PRO A 247 -21.00 7.81 -32.02
C PRO A 247 -22.15 6.81 -32.22
N PRO A 248 -23.42 7.27 -32.26
CA PRO A 248 -24.50 6.40 -32.69
C PRO A 248 -24.15 5.82 -34.07
N LEU A 249 -24.28 4.50 -34.20
CA LEU A 249 -24.22 3.80 -35.48
C LEU A 249 -25.20 4.41 -36.48
#